data_AF-A0A6P3DQN0-F1
#
_entry.id   AF-A0A6P3DQN0-F1
#
_cell.length_a   1.000
_cell.length_b   1.000
_cell.length_c   1.000
_cell.angle_alpha   90.00
_cell.angle_beta   90.00
_cell.angle_gamma   90.00
#
_symmetry.space_group_name_H-M   'P 1'
#
loop_
_entity.id
_entity.type
_entity.pdbx_description
1 polymer ?
#
loop_
_entity_poly.entity_id
_entity_poly.type
_entity_poly.pdbx_seq_one_letter_code
_entity_poly.pdbx_strand_id
1 'polypeptide(L)'
;MTTSKELNLARKSLVASLGENAKVYFEKMKLWFQMKTTKEEFDCEARNIMTEDQVHLHNEFLLCLFNKVRGLAAATPTRKLDRDKAIKEKRLRLKRKYRTDKSNFEPADMYVEVLSQTSSPVGDEPIGANRSSAQELVLPDRTFVLARLMLAAWENNMDGAEESTAHIVIAATQIFLKNILTAIFTRRKGYAVRDGSFIYNIGEPVPSSWKRNSTHILRSSDYTATEIIDPYGQVPMIKPNIEEAEQATAFAYACSPQTIPPSLKPVNTADLQHTLKMYKNLVSNHTIYATNMERLFTYATHLTWEDLEVKRLSCHQPIID
;
A
#
# COMPACT_ATOMS: atom_id res chain seq x y z
N MET A 1 0.44 17.84 -22.48
CA MET A 1 0.98 17.20 -21.26
C MET A 1 2.32 17.86 -20.97
N THR A 2 2.51 18.39 -19.76
CA THR A 2 3.80 18.99 -19.38
C THR A 2 4.89 17.93 -19.37
N THR A 3 6.01 18.20 -20.05
CA THR A 3 7.15 17.27 -20.06
C THR A 3 7.99 17.41 -18.78
N SER A 4 8.76 16.38 -18.42
CA SER A 4 9.71 16.47 -17.29
C SER A 4 10.74 17.60 -17.48
N LYS A 5 11.06 17.93 -18.74
CA LYS A 5 11.95 19.04 -19.09
C LYS A 5 11.32 20.39 -18.78
N GLU A 6 10.06 20.62 -19.18
CA GLU A 6 9.32 21.86 -18.88
C GLU A 6 9.20 22.10 -17.38
N LEU A 7 8.81 21.06 -16.62
CA LEU A 7 8.69 21.17 -15.17
C LEU A 7 10.03 21.49 -14.50
N ASN A 8 11.12 20.87 -14.97
CA ASN A 8 12.45 21.19 -14.45
C ASN A 8 12.94 22.58 -14.84
N LEU A 9 12.55 23.08 -16.01
CA LEU A 9 12.86 24.43 -16.44
C LEU A 9 12.12 25.46 -15.57
N ALA A 10 10.81 25.30 -15.37
CA ALA A 10 10.02 26.15 -14.48
C ALA A 10 10.57 26.14 -13.04
N ARG A 11 10.96 24.96 -12.53
CA ARG A 11 11.60 24.83 -11.21
C ARG A 11 12.93 25.61 -11.15
N LYS A 12 13.80 25.45 -12.15
CA LYS A 12 15.10 26.13 -12.19
C LYS A 12 14.95 27.64 -12.28
N SER A 13 13.98 28.12 -13.07
CA SER A 13 13.64 29.55 -13.16
C SER A 13 13.17 30.10 -11.82
N LEU A 14 12.28 29.38 -11.13
CA LEU A 14 11.82 29.76 -9.79
C LEU A 14 12.96 29.78 -8.77
N VAL A 15 13.79 28.74 -8.74
CA VAL A 15 14.96 28.66 -7.83
C VAL A 15 15.95 29.79 -8.08
N ALA A 16 16.25 30.08 -9.35
CA ALA A 16 17.18 31.14 -9.74
C ALA A 16 16.65 32.53 -9.31
N SER A 17 15.33 32.74 -9.42
CA SER A 17 14.69 33.99 -9.02
C SER A 17 14.63 34.15 -7.50
N LEU A 18 14.31 33.09 -6.76
CA LEU A 18 14.20 33.13 -5.29
C LEU A 18 15.56 33.21 -4.58
N GLY A 19 16.66 32.76 -5.20
CA GLY A 19 17.99 32.83 -4.62
C GLY A 19 18.09 32.15 -3.24
N GLU A 20 18.40 32.91 -2.20
CA GLU A 20 18.51 32.41 -0.82
C GLU A 20 17.16 31.96 -0.23
N ASN A 21 16.06 32.58 -0.67
CA ASN A 21 14.71 32.22 -0.23
C ASN A 21 14.21 30.90 -0.83
N ALA A 22 14.90 30.34 -1.83
CA ALA A 22 14.52 29.08 -2.46
C ALA A 22 14.42 27.93 -1.45
N LYS A 23 15.35 27.87 -0.48
CA LYS A 23 15.31 26.84 0.57
C LYS A 23 14.06 26.95 1.43
N VAL A 24 13.75 28.15 1.89
CA VAL A 24 12.58 28.43 2.72
C VAL A 24 11.29 28.09 1.97
N TYR A 25 11.21 28.45 0.68
CA TYR A 25 10.06 28.11 -0.17
C TYR A 25 9.81 26.60 -0.24
N PHE A 26 10.84 25.80 -0.54
CA PHE A 26 10.68 24.34 -0.63
C PHE A 26 10.44 23.68 0.73
N GLU A 27 10.92 24.26 1.82
CA GLU A 27 10.55 23.83 3.18
C GLU A 27 9.07 24.07 3.47
N LYS A 28 8.52 25.24 3.11
CA LYS A 28 7.08 25.52 3.24
C LYS A 28 6.25 24.61 2.34
N MET A 29 6.70 24.38 1.11
CA MET A 29 6.07 23.41 0.19
C MET A 29 6.09 21.99 0.76
N LYS A 30 7.18 21.60 1.43
CA LYS A 30 7.27 20.30 2.13
C LYS A 30 6.23 20.19 3.24
N LEU A 31 6.07 21.22 4.08
CA LEU A 31 5.07 21.23 5.15
C LEU A 31 3.65 21.09 4.60
N TRP A 32 3.37 21.76 3.48
CA TRP A 32 2.11 21.61 2.75
C TRP A 32 1.89 20.16 2.30
N PHE A 33 2.86 19.54 1.61
CA PHE A 33 2.77 18.14 1.18
C PHE A 33 2.73 17.11 2.33
N GLN A 34 3.17 17.51 3.52
CA GLN A 34 3.07 16.74 4.77
C GLN A 34 1.74 16.96 5.49
N MET A 35 0.84 17.79 4.95
CA MET A 35 -0.44 18.17 5.56
C MET A 35 -0.27 18.86 6.94
N LYS A 36 0.87 19.54 7.14
CA LYS A 36 1.14 20.33 8.36
C LYS A 36 0.64 21.77 8.23
N THR A 37 0.43 22.24 7.01
CA THR A 37 -0.08 23.57 6.68
C THR A 37 -1.09 23.45 5.55
N THR A 38 -2.06 24.36 5.48
CA THR A 38 -3.02 24.39 4.37
C THR A 38 -2.42 25.00 3.11
N LYS A 39 -3.14 24.89 1.98
CA LYS A 39 -2.73 25.55 0.74
C LYS A 39 -2.75 27.08 0.90
N GLU A 40 -3.74 27.62 1.61
CA GLU A 40 -3.87 29.06 1.86
C GLU A 40 -2.68 29.57 2.69
N GLU A 41 -2.30 28.83 3.72
CA GLU A 41 -1.13 29.14 4.54
C GLU A 41 0.17 29.09 3.72
N PHE A 42 0.33 28.06 2.89
CA PHE A 42 1.46 27.96 1.98
C PHE A 42 1.50 29.11 0.97
N ASP A 43 0.37 29.44 0.33
CA ASP A 43 0.26 30.53 -0.63
C ASP A 43 0.55 31.89 0.04
N CYS A 44 0.13 32.10 1.30
CA CYS A 44 0.45 33.29 2.08
C CYS A 44 1.95 33.39 2.39
N GLU A 45 2.53 32.32 2.92
CA GLU A 45 3.97 32.24 3.23
C GLU A 45 4.83 32.42 1.99
N ALA A 46 4.41 31.82 0.87
CA ALA A 46 5.07 31.97 -0.42
C ALA A 46 5.05 33.43 -0.88
N ARG A 47 3.91 34.13 -0.77
CA ARG A 47 3.80 35.57 -1.09
C ARG A 47 4.67 36.45 -0.19
N ASN A 48 4.90 36.06 1.06
CA ASN A 48 5.74 36.83 1.97
C ASN A 48 7.24 36.76 1.61
N ILE A 49 7.68 35.70 0.93
CA ILE A 49 9.10 35.48 0.58
C ILE A 49 9.42 35.81 -0.88
N MET A 50 8.43 36.16 -1.70
CA MET A 50 8.58 36.46 -3.12
C MET A 50 8.06 37.86 -3.45
N THR A 51 8.67 38.52 -4.44
CA THR A 51 8.17 39.80 -4.97
C THR A 51 6.99 39.58 -5.93
N GLU A 52 6.26 40.64 -6.26
CA GLU A 52 5.13 40.58 -7.20
C GLU A 52 5.54 40.01 -8.58
N ASP A 53 6.73 40.38 -9.03
CA ASP A 53 7.35 39.84 -10.26
C ASP A 53 7.75 38.37 -10.15
N GLN A 54 7.81 37.77 -8.95
CA GLN A 54 8.16 36.37 -8.76
C GLN A 54 6.94 35.44 -8.67
N VAL A 55 5.77 36.02 -8.39
CA VAL A 55 4.50 35.28 -8.26
C VAL A 55 4.15 34.51 -9.53
N HIS A 56 4.45 35.08 -10.71
CA HIS A 56 4.18 34.38 -11.96
C HIS A 56 5.01 33.09 -12.12
N LEU A 57 6.27 33.08 -11.67
CA LEU A 57 7.15 31.89 -11.71
C LEU A 57 6.67 30.80 -10.76
N HIS A 58 6.16 31.19 -9.58
CA HIS A 58 5.53 30.27 -8.63
C HIS A 58 4.29 29.61 -9.24
N ASN A 59 3.40 30.41 -9.84
CA ASN A 59 2.19 29.92 -10.50
C ASN A 59 2.52 29.04 -11.69
N GLU A 60 3.49 29.42 -12.53
CA GLU A 60 3.96 28.63 -13.67
C GLU A 60 4.50 27.27 -13.22
N PHE A 61 5.31 27.25 -12.14
CA PHE A 61 5.84 26.03 -11.56
C PHE A 61 4.72 25.11 -11.04
N LEU A 62 3.78 25.64 -10.24
CA LEU A 62 2.66 24.84 -9.72
C LEU A 62 1.77 24.33 -10.85
N LEU A 63 1.50 25.15 -11.87
CA LEU A 63 0.75 24.74 -13.05
C LEU A 63 1.45 23.60 -13.79
N CYS A 64 2.77 23.70 -14.00
CA CYS A 64 3.56 22.64 -14.61
C CYS A 64 3.56 21.36 -13.77
N LEU A 65 3.67 21.48 -12.45
CA LEU A 65 3.63 20.37 -11.52
C LEU A 65 2.27 19.66 -11.59
N PHE A 66 1.18 20.42 -11.46
CA PHE A 66 -0.16 19.85 -11.51
C PHE A 66 -0.54 19.34 -12.89
N ASN A 67 -0.08 19.94 -13.99
CA ASN A 67 -0.31 19.38 -15.31
C ASN A 67 0.46 18.09 -15.55
N LYS A 68 1.67 17.96 -14.99
CA LYS A 68 2.43 16.71 -15.01
C LYS A 68 1.74 15.62 -14.19
N VAL A 69 1.15 16.00 -13.06
CA VAL A 69 0.52 15.11 -12.09
C VAL A 69 -0.94 14.77 -12.51
N ARG A 70 -1.79 15.75 -12.84
CA ARG A 70 -3.17 15.62 -13.34
C ARG A 70 -3.29 15.16 -14.79
N GLY A 71 -2.31 15.43 -15.65
CA GLY A 71 -2.31 14.89 -17.03
C GLY A 71 -2.48 13.37 -17.07
N LEU A 72 -2.25 12.71 -15.94
CA LEU A 72 -2.31 11.26 -15.73
C LEU A 72 -3.64 10.74 -15.17
N ALA A 73 -4.52 11.62 -14.69
CA ALA A 73 -5.87 11.24 -14.24
C ALA A 73 -6.85 11.07 -15.41
N ALA A 74 -6.62 11.78 -16.53
CA ALA A 74 -7.41 11.67 -17.76
C ALA A 74 -6.87 10.62 -18.75
N ALA A 75 -5.64 10.15 -18.56
CA ALA A 75 -4.99 9.17 -19.43
C ALA A 75 -5.02 7.78 -18.77
N THR A 76 -6.18 7.13 -18.83
CA THR A 76 -6.25 5.66 -18.73
C THR A 76 -5.50 5.10 -19.94
N PRO A 77 -4.34 4.43 -19.80
CA PRO A 77 -3.67 3.88 -20.97
C PRO A 77 -4.36 2.57 -21.31
N THR A 78 -5.06 2.54 -22.45
CA THR A 78 -5.29 1.30 -23.17
C THR A 78 -3.93 0.65 -23.42
N ARG A 79 -3.81 -0.61 -22.99
CA ARG A 79 -2.59 -1.41 -23.14
C ARG A 79 -2.16 -1.43 -24.62
N LYS A 80 -1.03 -0.81 -24.92
CA LYS A 80 -0.21 -1.20 -26.06
C LYS A 80 1.17 -1.53 -25.52
N LEU A 81 1.39 -2.85 -25.42
CA LEU A 81 2.71 -3.44 -25.24
C LEU A 81 3.47 -3.14 -26.53
N ASP A 82 4.55 -2.37 -26.46
CA ASP A 82 5.51 -2.34 -27.55
C ASP A 82 6.88 -2.80 -27.06
N ARG A 83 7.45 -3.68 -27.86
CA ARG A 83 8.59 -4.54 -27.56
C ARG A 83 9.87 -3.87 -28.08
N ASP A 84 10.95 -4.15 -27.36
CA ASP A 84 12.35 -4.00 -27.77
C ASP A 84 12.98 -2.60 -27.80
N LYS A 85 13.91 -2.38 -26.86
CA LYS A 85 15.36 -2.41 -27.15
C LYS A 85 16.17 -2.44 -25.86
N ALA A 86 16.93 -3.53 -25.68
CA ALA A 86 17.90 -3.68 -24.62
C ALA A 86 19.09 -2.73 -24.84
N ILE A 87 19.27 -1.77 -23.94
CA ILE A 87 20.51 -0.99 -23.82
C ILE A 87 21.22 -1.46 -22.55
N LYS A 88 22.46 -1.94 -22.73
CA LYS A 88 23.36 -2.40 -21.66
C LYS A 88 23.61 -1.28 -20.65
N GLU A 89 23.01 -1.36 -19.47
CA GLU A 89 23.41 -0.54 -18.33
C GLU A 89 24.69 -1.08 -17.69
N LYS A 90 25.77 -0.29 -17.78
CA LYS A 90 26.94 -0.46 -16.91
C LYS A 90 26.50 -0.11 -15.49
N ARG A 91 26.50 -1.12 -14.63
CA ARG A 91 26.22 -1.07 -13.19
C ARG A 91 27.19 -0.10 -12.49
N LEU A 92 26.82 1.17 -12.40
CA LEU A 92 27.49 2.14 -11.54
C LEU A 92 27.10 1.85 -10.09
N ARG A 93 28.03 1.27 -9.33
CA ARG A 93 27.92 1.12 -7.89
C ARG A 93 27.95 2.50 -7.23
N LEU A 94 26.79 3.13 -7.06
CA LEU A 94 26.65 4.28 -6.17
C LEU A 94 26.93 3.80 -4.73
N LYS A 95 28.06 4.23 -4.18
CA LYS A 95 28.31 4.17 -2.73
C LYS A 95 27.33 5.12 -2.05
N ARG A 96 26.19 4.58 -1.62
CA ARG A 96 25.19 5.27 -0.78
C ARG A 96 25.84 5.55 0.58
N LYS A 97 26.46 6.72 0.75
CA LYS A 97 26.78 7.25 2.09
C LYS A 97 25.44 7.62 2.72
N TYR A 98 24.95 6.78 3.62
CA TYR A 98 23.92 7.19 4.57
C TYR A 98 24.52 8.31 5.43
N ARG A 99 24.26 9.56 5.05
CA ARG A 99 24.21 10.64 6.04
C ARG A 99 22.90 10.39 6.77
N THR A 100 22.98 9.95 8.01
CA THR A 100 21.83 10.01 8.91
C THR A 100 21.52 11.49 9.05
N ASP A 101 20.53 11.94 8.30
CA ASP A 101 19.99 13.27 8.44
C ASP A 101 19.49 13.41 9.88
N LYS A 102 19.92 14.46 10.58
CA LYS A 102 19.41 14.79 11.91
C LYS A 102 18.01 15.41 11.84
N SER A 103 17.41 15.48 10.65
CA SER A 103 16.07 16.00 10.44
C SER A 103 14.99 14.93 10.71
N ASN A 104 14.09 15.26 11.64
CA ASN A 104 12.69 14.81 11.72
C ASN A 104 12.33 13.41 12.26
N PHE A 105 12.98 12.95 13.33
CA PHE A 105 12.33 11.95 14.21
C PHE A 105 11.84 12.63 15.49
N GLU A 106 10.84 13.50 15.34
CA GLU A 106 9.96 13.82 16.45
C GLU A 106 9.19 12.52 16.80
N PRO A 107 9.08 12.15 18.08
CA PRO A 107 8.13 11.12 18.51
C PRO A 107 6.77 11.45 17.89
N ALA A 108 6.21 10.52 17.10
CA ALA A 108 4.87 10.73 16.59
C ALA A 108 3.94 10.85 17.79
N ASP A 109 3.23 11.98 17.91
CA ASP A 109 2.22 12.13 18.95
C ASP A 109 1.22 10.97 18.82
N MET A 110 1.18 10.14 19.87
CA MET A 110 0.39 8.91 19.91
C MET A 110 -1.12 9.21 19.96
N TYR A 111 -1.49 10.44 20.32
CA TYR A 111 -2.87 10.89 20.46
C TYR A 111 -3.38 11.66 19.23
N VAL A 112 -2.49 11.99 18.29
CA VAL A 112 -2.92 12.58 17.01
C VAL A 112 -3.55 11.48 16.17
N GLU A 113 -4.87 11.44 16.20
CA GLU A 113 -5.65 10.70 15.22
C GLU A 113 -5.28 11.20 13.82
N VAL A 114 -4.77 10.28 13.00
CA VAL A 114 -4.46 10.55 11.59
C VAL A 114 -5.71 11.06 10.84
N LEU A 115 -6.90 10.72 11.34
CA LEU A 115 -8.19 11.14 10.80
C LEU A 115 -8.54 12.61 11.13
N SER A 116 -8.03 13.19 12.21
CA SER A 116 -8.38 14.55 12.64
C SER A 116 -7.44 15.63 12.09
N GLN A 117 -6.38 15.26 11.35
CA GLN A 117 -5.55 16.23 10.65
C GLN A 117 -6.38 16.93 9.56
N THR A 118 -6.56 18.23 9.72
CA THR A 118 -7.41 19.10 8.88
C THR A 118 -7.05 18.95 7.40
N SER A 119 -7.89 18.26 6.63
CA SER A 119 -7.89 18.37 5.18
C SER A 119 -8.76 19.56 4.77
N SER A 120 -8.27 20.38 3.83
CA SER A 120 -9.14 21.33 3.13
C SER A 120 -10.31 20.58 2.48
N PRO A 121 -11.54 21.14 2.46
CA PRO A 121 -12.69 20.49 1.83
C PRO A 121 -12.37 20.10 0.38
N VAL A 122 -12.98 19.01 -0.07
CA VAL A 122 -12.74 18.31 -1.36
C VAL A 122 -12.98 19.20 -2.62
N GLY A 123 -13.35 20.47 -2.46
CA GLY A 123 -13.54 21.42 -3.55
C GLY A 123 -12.26 22.17 -3.91
N ASP A 124 -11.88 22.11 -5.19
CA ASP A 124 -10.84 22.91 -5.86
C ASP A 124 -9.36 22.61 -5.62
N GLU A 125 -8.97 21.76 -4.66
CA GLU A 125 -7.55 21.45 -4.49
C GLU A 125 -6.97 20.58 -5.62
N PRO A 126 -5.78 20.92 -6.15
CA PRO A 126 -5.10 20.10 -7.12
C PRO A 126 -4.68 18.73 -6.56
N ILE A 127 -5.22 17.69 -7.19
CA ILE A 127 -4.97 16.26 -6.92
C ILE A 127 -3.47 16.02 -6.65
N GLY A 128 -3.15 15.61 -5.41
CA GLY A 128 -1.83 15.10 -5.03
C GLY A 128 -1.09 15.82 -3.90
N ALA A 129 -1.46 17.06 -3.53
CA ALA A 129 -0.70 17.83 -2.52
C ALA A 129 -1.17 17.61 -1.07
N ASN A 130 -2.46 17.38 -0.83
CA ASN A 130 -3.06 17.37 0.52
C ASN A 130 -3.95 16.14 0.78
N ARG A 131 -3.47 14.95 0.42
CA ARG A 131 -4.23 13.71 0.62
C ARG A 131 -3.44 12.76 1.50
N SER A 132 -4.12 12.04 2.38
CA SER A 132 -3.56 10.96 3.18
C SER A 132 -4.35 9.67 2.91
N SER A 133 -3.67 8.59 2.53
CA SER A 133 -4.31 7.28 2.32
C SER A 133 -5.00 6.75 3.58
N ALA A 134 -4.51 7.16 4.77
CA ALA A 134 -5.13 6.79 6.04
C ALA A 134 -6.44 7.55 6.30
N GLN A 135 -6.60 8.75 5.75
CA GLN A 135 -7.84 9.54 5.87
C GLN A 135 -8.87 9.14 4.81
N GLU A 136 -8.43 8.96 3.57
CA GLU A 136 -9.32 8.57 2.47
C GLU A 136 -9.73 7.10 2.53
N LEU A 137 -9.07 6.28 3.38
CA LEU A 137 -9.24 4.83 3.48
C LEU A 137 -9.06 4.11 2.13
N VAL A 138 -8.29 4.72 1.22
CA VAL A 138 -8.02 4.23 -0.13
C VAL A 138 -6.50 4.16 -0.33
N LEU A 139 -6.07 3.15 -1.10
CA LEU A 139 -4.67 3.00 -1.47
C LEU A 139 -4.21 4.22 -2.29
N PRO A 140 -2.93 4.62 -2.14
CA PRO A 140 -2.42 5.78 -2.83
C PRO A 140 -2.52 5.59 -4.34
N ASP A 141 -3.07 6.59 -5.03
CA ASP A 141 -3.17 6.60 -6.48
C ASP A 141 -1.82 7.00 -7.12
N ARG A 142 -1.75 6.85 -8.44
CA ARG A 142 -0.55 7.20 -9.22
C ARG A 142 -0.11 8.64 -9.00
N THR A 143 -1.08 9.54 -8.99
CA THR A 143 -0.93 11.00 -8.92
C THR A 143 -0.30 11.40 -7.58
N PHE A 144 -0.84 10.86 -6.50
CA PHE A 144 -0.37 11.00 -5.12
C PHE A 144 1.05 10.50 -4.93
N VAL A 145 1.36 9.31 -5.43
CA VAL A 145 2.70 8.72 -5.28
C VAL A 145 3.73 9.52 -6.07
N LEU A 146 3.40 9.88 -7.32
CA LEU A 146 4.32 10.63 -8.17
C LEU A 146 4.65 12.00 -7.57
N ALA A 147 3.65 12.75 -7.11
CA ALA A 147 3.87 14.07 -6.54
C ALA A 147 4.82 14.03 -5.33
N ARG A 148 4.65 13.05 -4.43
CA ARG A 148 5.57 12.83 -3.30
C ARG A 148 6.96 12.37 -3.72
N LEU A 149 7.07 11.49 -4.72
CA LEU A 149 8.37 11.07 -5.26
C LEU A 149 9.12 12.24 -5.89
N MET A 150 8.43 13.15 -6.58
CA MET A 150 9.04 14.35 -7.18
C MET A 150 9.59 15.29 -6.11
N LEU A 151 8.82 15.55 -5.06
CA LEU A 151 9.28 16.37 -3.93
C LEU A 151 10.49 15.73 -3.25
N ALA A 152 10.45 14.43 -2.95
CA ALA A 152 11.56 13.71 -2.35
C ALA A 152 12.82 13.71 -3.24
N ALA A 153 12.65 13.63 -4.55
CA ALA A 153 13.76 13.74 -5.51
C ALA A 153 14.43 15.11 -5.42
N TRP A 154 13.65 16.19 -5.37
CA TRP A 154 14.18 17.55 -5.26
C TRP A 154 14.90 17.80 -3.95
N GLU A 155 14.40 17.28 -2.82
CA GLU A 155 15.10 17.33 -1.52
C GLU A 155 16.47 16.64 -1.59
N ASN A 156 16.60 15.60 -2.41
CA ASN A 156 17.84 14.86 -2.62
C ASN A 156 18.66 15.39 -3.82
N ASN A 157 18.36 16.60 -4.30
CA ASN A 157 19.03 17.25 -5.44
C ASN A 157 18.97 16.46 -6.76
N MET A 158 17.91 15.70 -6.97
CA MET A 158 17.61 15.01 -8.22
C MET A 158 16.63 15.80 -9.08
N ASP A 159 16.55 15.51 -10.37
CA ASP A 159 15.68 16.23 -11.32
C ASP A 159 14.19 15.84 -11.23
N GLY A 160 13.85 14.78 -10.49
CA GLY A 160 12.47 14.33 -10.30
C GLY A 160 12.34 12.82 -10.33
N ALA A 161 11.11 12.34 -10.53
CA ALA A 161 10.79 10.92 -10.59
C ALA A 161 10.06 10.57 -11.89
N GLU A 162 10.31 9.37 -12.40
CA GLU A 162 9.57 8.83 -13.54
C GLU A 162 8.24 8.22 -13.10
N GLU A 163 7.28 8.26 -14.00
CA GLU A 163 5.92 7.77 -13.83
C GLU A 163 5.86 6.24 -13.65
N SER A 164 6.75 5.50 -14.32
CA SER A 164 6.95 4.05 -14.13
C SER A 164 7.33 3.71 -12.69
N THR A 165 8.08 4.59 -12.02
CA THR A 165 8.48 4.41 -10.62
C THR A 165 7.27 4.44 -9.69
N ALA A 166 6.30 5.31 -9.94
CA ALA A 166 5.06 5.35 -9.17
C ALA A 166 4.28 4.03 -9.25
N HIS A 167 4.23 3.39 -10.44
CA HIS A 167 3.59 2.07 -10.60
C HIS A 167 4.27 0.98 -9.78
N ILE A 168 5.61 0.97 -9.75
CA ILE A 168 6.38 0.00 -8.97
C ILE A 168 6.07 0.18 -7.47
N VAL A 169 6.02 1.41 -6.99
CA VAL A 169 5.70 1.71 -5.58
C VAL A 169 4.28 1.28 -5.22
N ILE A 170 3.30 1.54 -6.09
CA ILE A 170 1.91 1.09 -5.88
C ILE A 170 1.82 -0.43 -5.83
N ALA A 171 2.45 -1.12 -6.79
CA ALA A 171 2.48 -2.57 -6.82
C ALA A 171 3.17 -3.15 -5.57
N ALA A 172 4.30 -2.57 -5.15
CA ALA A 172 4.99 -2.98 -3.93
C ALA A 172 4.11 -2.79 -2.68
N THR A 173 3.36 -1.68 -2.60
CA THR A 173 2.43 -1.41 -1.49
C THR A 173 1.30 -2.44 -1.46
N GLN A 174 0.74 -2.79 -2.63
CA GLN A 174 -0.29 -3.83 -2.73
C GLN A 174 0.23 -5.20 -2.31
N ILE A 175 1.44 -5.58 -2.76
CA ILE A 175 2.06 -6.85 -2.38
C ILE A 175 2.32 -6.89 -0.87
N PHE A 176 2.86 -5.80 -0.31
CA PHE A 176 3.11 -5.67 1.12
C PHE A 176 1.83 -5.88 1.95
N LEU A 177 0.73 -5.22 1.59
CA LEU A 177 -0.56 -5.38 2.27
C LEU A 177 -1.15 -6.79 2.08
N LYS A 178 -1.05 -7.36 0.88
CA LYS A 178 -1.47 -8.74 0.63
C LYS A 178 -0.69 -9.75 1.47
N ASN A 179 0.60 -9.52 1.70
CA ASN A 179 1.41 -10.38 2.55
C ASN A 179 0.93 -10.33 4.01
N ILE A 180 0.61 -9.14 4.52
CA ILE A 180 0.05 -8.98 5.88
C ILE A 180 -1.30 -9.68 5.99
N LEU A 181 -2.22 -9.45 5.03
CA LEU A 181 -3.54 -10.09 5.03
C LEU A 181 -3.46 -11.60 4.90
N THR A 182 -2.61 -12.11 4.00
CA THR A 182 -2.34 -13.54 3.85
C THR A 182 -1.84 -14.13 5.16
N ALA A 183 -0.92 -13.46 5.86
CA ALA A 183 -0.43 -13.91 7.17
C ALA A 183 -1.53 -13.91 8.25
N ILE A 184 -2.48 -12.97 8.22
CA ILE A 184 -3.64 -12.98 9.12
C ILE A 184 -4.55 -14.17 8.78
N PHE A 185 -4.91 -14.34 7.52
CA PHE A 185 -5.89 -15.36 7.12
C PHE A 185 -5.36 -16.78 7.28
N THR A 186 -4.11 -17.04 6.95
CA THR A 186 -3.47 -18.37 7.08
C THR A 186 -3.28 -18.81 8.53
N ARG A 187 -3.35 -17.87 9.49
CA ARG A 187 -3.41 -18.20 10.92
C ARG A 187 -4.82 -18.54 11.40
N ARG A 188 -5.83 -17.97 10.75
CA ARG A 188 -7.24 -18.10 11.14
C ARG A 188 -7.96 -19.23 10.43
N LYS A 189 -7.50 -19.60 9.24
CA LYS A 189 -8.09 -20.61 8.35
C LYS A 189 -7.02 -21.56 7.85
N GLY A 190 -7.41 -22.80 7.54
CA GLY A 190 -6.55 -23.72 6.80
C GLY A 190 -6.24 -23.18 5.41
N TYR A 191 -5.12 -23.60 4.84
CA TYR A 191 -4.67 -23.15 3.53
C TYR A 191 -3.94 -24.29 2.81
N ALA A 192 -3.91 -24.21 1.48
CA ALA A 192 -3.20 -25.16 0.65
C ALA A 192 -1.94 -24.54 0.06
N VAL A 193 -0.89 -25.34 0.02
CA VAL A 193 0.46 -24.95 -0.39
C VAL A 193 0.89 -25.82 -1.55
N ARG A 194 1.46 -25.20 -2.59
CA ARG A 194 2.15 -25.85 -3.70
C ARG A 194 3.65 -25.73 -3.48
N ASP A 195 4.39 -26.78 -3.81
CA ASP A 195 5.86 -26.85 -3.71
C ASP A 195 6.41 -26.40 -2.34
N GLY A 196 5.66 -26.71 -1.27
CA GLY A 196 6.03 -26.38 0.11
C GLY A 196 6.11 -24.89 0.46
N SER A 197 5.84 -23.97 -0.46
CA SER A 197 6.00 -22.52 -0.24
C SER A 197 4.90 -21.64 -0.83
N PHE A 198 4.28 -22.02 -1.94
CA PHE A 198 3.32 -21.18 -2.65
C PHE A 198 1.89 -21.44 -2.17
N ILE A 199 1.32 -20.49 -1.43
CA ILE A 199 -0.07 -20.58 -0.97
C ILE A 199 -1.00 -20.27 -2.15
N TYR A 200 -1.81 -21.24 -2.57
CA TYR A 200 -2.73 -21.08 -3.70
C TYR A 200 -4.21 -21.08 -3.30
N ASN A 201 -4.55 -21.60 -2.11
CA ASN A 201 -5.92 -21.55 -1.60
C ASN A 201 -5.96 -21.29 -0.09
N ILE A 202 -6.98 -20.57 0.38
CA ILE A 202 -7.21 -20.23 1.80
C ILE A 202 -8.67 -20.54 2.14
N GLY A 203 -8.89 -21.20 3.27
CA GLY A 203 -10.19 -21.70 3.69
C GLY A 203 -10.36 -23.21 3.55
N GLU A 204 -9.28 -23.93 3.24
CA GLU A 204 -9.30 -25.39 3.09
C GLU A 204 -9.50 -26.09 4.45
N PRO A 205 -10.21 -27.23 4.50
CA PRO A 205 -10.36 -28.00 5.72
C PRO A 205 -9.01 -28.62 6.13
N VAL A 206 -8.66 -28.51 7.41
CA VAL A 206 -7.41 -29.08 7.92
C VAL A 206 -7.61 -30.58 8.16
N PRO A 207 -6.86 -31.47 7.49
CA PRO A 207 -7.00 -32.91 7.70
C PRO A 207 -6.67 -33.31 9.14
N SER A 208 -7.45 -34.23 9.72
CA SER A 208 -7.18 -34.74 11.05
C SER A 208 -6.00 -35.71 11.05
N SER A 209 -5.02 -35.51 11.93
CA SER A 209 -3.89 -36.42 12.14
C SER A 209 -4.30 -37.78 12.72
N TRP A 210 -5.53 -37.90 13.22
CA TRP A 210 -6.03 -39.10 13.89
C TRP A 210 -6.90 -39.99 12.99
N LYS A 211 -7.18 -39.57 11.75
CA LYS A 211 -7.95 -40.33 10.77
C LYS A 211 -7.02 -41.00 9.77
N ARG A 212 -7.15 -42.32 9.59
CA ARG A 212 -6.29 -43.09 8.66
C ARG A 212 -6.41 -42.60 7.21
N ASN A 213 -7.58 -42.09 6.81
CA ASN A 213 -7.84 -41.65 5.43
C ASN A 213 -7.18 -40.30 5.09
N SER A 214 -6.73 -39.52 6.08
CA SER A 214 -6.12 -38.21 5.83
C SER A 214 -4.75 -38.29 5.14
N THR A 215 -4.09 -39.45 5.17
CA THR A 215 -2.81 -39.68 4.49
C THR A 215 -2.90 -39.60 2.98
N HIS A 216 -4.08 -39.88 2.39
CA HIS A 216 -4.29 -39.77 0.94
C HIS A 216 -4.31 -38.31 0.47
N ILE A 217 -4.77 -37.38 1.31
CA ILE A 217 -4.80 -35.94 1.00
C ILE A 217 -3.38 -35.38 0.95
N LEU A 218 -2.53 -35.77 1.91
CA LEU A 218 -1.15 -35.30 1.99
C LEU A 218 -0.32 -35.75 0.78
N ARG A 219 -0.59 -36.95 0.24
CA ARG A 219 0.04 -37.48 -0.98
C ARG A 219 -0.48 -36.84 -2.26
N SER A 220 -1.73 -36.39 -2.29
CA SER A 220 -2.31 -35.74 -3.48
C SER A 220 -1.77 -34.32 -3.72
N SER A 221 -0.94 -33.80 -2.82
CA SER A 221 -0.33 -32.46 -2.93
C SER A 221 0.81 -32.38 -3.95
N ASP A 222 1.26 -33.51 -4.50
CA ASP A 222 2.27 -33.58 -5.55
C ASP A 222 1.64 -33.18 -6.90
N TYR A 223 1.33 -31.90 -7.05
CA TYR A 223 0.72 -31.35 -8.26
C TYR A 223 1.76 -31.31 -9.39
N THR A 224 1.66 -32.22 -10.36
CA THR A 224 2.49 -32.18 -11.57
C THR A 224 1.74 -31.45 -12.69
N ALA A 225 2.37 -30.46 -13.33
CA ALA A 225 1.74 -29.73 -14.45
C ALA A 225 1.51 -30.63 -15.69
N THR A 226 2.16 -31.78 -15.71
CA THR A 226 2.14 -32.75 -16.79
C THR A 226 2.05 -34.16 -16.23
N GLU A 227 1.42 -35.05 -16.99
CA GLU A 227 1.39 -36.48 -16.76
C GLU A 227 2.01 -37.21 -17.95
N ILE A 228 2.51 -38.43 -17.73
CA ILE A 228 3.08 -39.26 -18.81
C ILE A 228 2.02 -40.29 -19.17
N ILE A 229 1.46 -40.17 -20.38
CA ILE A 229 0.50 -41.14 -20.94
C ILE A 229 1.20 -41.87 -22.08
N ASP A 230 1.38 -43.18 -21.95
CA ASP A 230 1.94 -44.00 -23.02
C ASP A 230 0.85 -44.31 -24.06
N PRO A 231 1.06 -44.13 -25.40
CA PRO A 231 2.30 -43.81 -26.12
C PRO A 231 2.54 -42.30 -26.39
N TYR A 232 1.70 -41.42 -25.84
CA TYR A 232 1.69 -39.98 -26.13
C TYR A 232 2.78 -39.16 -25.42
N GLY A 233 3.54 -39.76 -24.51
CA GLY A 233 4.60 -39.10 -23.76
C GLY A 233 4.07 -38.13 -22.70
N GLN A 234 4.82 -37.06 -22.44
CA GLN A 234 4.48 -36.06 -21.42
C GLN A 234 3.42 -35.09 -21.97
N VAL A 235 2.22 -35.14 -21.42
CA VAL A 235 1.08 -34.31 -21.80
C VAL A 235 0.67 -33.38 -20.65
N PRO A 236 0.05 -32.21 -20.92
CA PRO A 236 -0.50 -31.36 -19.86
C PRO A 236 -1.54 -32.13 -19.05
N MET A 237 -1.47 -32.02 -17.72
CA MET A 237 -2.47 -32.63 -16.86
C MET A 237 -3.83 -32.01 -17.15
N ILE A 238 -4.83 -32.84 -17.40
CA ILE A 238 -6.21 -32.39 -17.62
C ILE A 238 -6.70 -31.78 -16.31
N LYS A 239 -7.28 -30.58 -16.38
CA LYS A 239 -7.88 -29.96 -15.19
C LYS A 239 -9.04 -30.84 -14.73
N PRO A 240 -9.16 -31.12 -13.41
CA PRO A 240 -10.26 -31.92 -12.90
C PRO A 240 -11.58 -31.28 -13.31
N ASN A 241 -12.55 -32.13 -13.63
CA ASN A 241 -13.91 -31.66 -13.90
C ASN A 241 -14.55 -31.14 -12.59
N ILE A 242 -15.70 -30.45 -12.69
CA ILE A 242 -16.36 -29.86 -11.52
C ILE A 242 -16.74 -30.94 -10.49
N GLU A 243 -17.27 -32.08 -10.95
CA GLU A 243 -17.70 -33.18 -10.09
C GLU A 243 -16.52 -33.83 -9.33
N GLU A 244 -15.39 -34.01 -10.00
CA GLU A 244 -14.14 -34.50 -9.41
C GLU A 244 -13.60 -33.52 -8.36
N ALA A 245 -13.65 -32.21 -8.65
CA ALA A 245 -13.23 -31.17 -7.70
C ALA A 245 -14.16 -31.13 -6.47
N GLU A 246 -15.46 -31.28 -6.66
CA GLU A 246 -16.45 -31.37 -5.58
C GLU A 246 -16.25 -32.63 -4.74
N GLN A 247 -16.02 -33.78 -5.37
CA GLN A 247 -15.76 -35.04 -4.68
C GLN A 247 -14.46 -34.99 -3.87
N ALA A 248 -13.39 -34.42 -4.44
CA ALA A 248 -12.13 -34.20 -3.74
C ALA A 248 -12.30 -33.27 -2.52
N THR A 249 -13.09 -32.21 -2.68
CA THR A 249 -13.42 -31.27 -1.59
C THR A 249 -14.23 -31.96 -0.50
N ALA A 250 -15.29 -32.70 -0.86
CA ALA A 250 -16.12 -33.45 0.08
C ALA A 250 -15.30 -34.49 0.86
N PHE A 251 -14.38 -35.18 0.18
CA PHE A 251 -13.44 -36.10 0.81
C PHE A 251 -12.51 -35.39 1.81
N ALA A 252 -12.00 -34.20 1.46
CA ALA A 252 -11.17 -33.40 2.35
C ALA A 252 -11.92 -32.98 3.63
N TYR A 253 -13.18 -32.56 3.51
CA TYR A 253 -14.05 -32.28 4.65
C TYR A 253 -14.33 -33.53 5.49
N ALA A 254 -14.57 -34.70 4.88
CA ALA A 254 -14.77 -35.95 5.62
C ALA A 254 -13.52 -36.36 6.43
N CYS A 255 -12.33 -36.02 5.95
CA CYS A 255 -11.06 -36.25 6.62
C CYS A 255 -10.70 -35.19 7.68
N SER A 256 -11.44 -34.09 7.76
CA SER A 256 -11.25 -33.05 8.79
C SER A 256 -11.92 -33.41 10.12
N PRO A 257 -11.58 -32.75 11.24
CA PRO A 257 -12.31 -32.92 12.50
C PRO A 257 -13.81 -32.62 12.30
N GLN A 258 -14.70 -33.52 12.73
CA GLN A 258 -16.16 -33.32 12.59
C GLN A 258 -16.75 -32.39 13.67
N THR A 259 -15.92 -31.73 14.45
CA THR A 259 -16.34 -30.64 15.31
C THR A 259 -16.58 -29.42 14.44
N ILE A 260 -17.84 -29.00 14.30
CA ILE A 260 -18.17 -27.74 13.61
C ILE A 260 -17.53 -26.61 14.41
N PRO A 261 -16.47 -25.96 13.91
CA PRO A 261 -15.90 -24.83 14.62
C PRO A 261 -16.94 -23.70 14.66
N PRO A 262 -17.00 -22.91 15.74
CA PRO A 262 -17.86 -21.74 15.77
C PRO A 262 -17.49 -20.82 14.60
N SER A 263 -18.49 -20.12 14.05
CA SER A 263 -18.25 -19.17 12.98
C SER A 263 -17.20 -18.14 13.40
N LEU A 264 -16.20 -17.97 12.54
CA LEU A 264 -15.11 -17.04 12.81
C LEU A 264 -15.67 -15.61 12.78
N LYS A 265 -15.39 -14.83 13.82
CA LYS A 265 -15.69 -13.39 13.86
C LYS A 265 -15.01 -12.66 12.69
N PRO A 266 -15.45 -11.47 12.28
CA PRO A 266 -14.71 -10.66 11.31
C PRO A 266 -13.25 -10.42 11.74
N VAL A 267 -12.38 -10.11 10.78
CA VAL A 267 -10.99 -9.72 11.08
C VAL A 267 -10.98 -8.43 11.87
N ASN A 268 -10.24 -8.42 12.98
CA ASN A 268 -10.12 -7.26 13.84
C ASN A 268 -8.65 -6.85 14.05
N THR A 269 -8.45 -5.73 14.76
CA THR A 269 -7.13 -5.18 15.07
C THR A 269 -6.28 -6.09 15.97
N ALA A 270 -6.90 -6.92 16.81
CA ALA A 270 -6.20 -7.91 17.64
C ALA A 270 -5.58 -9.03 16.79
N ASP A 271 -6.23 -9.46 15.70
CA ASP A 271 -5.67 -10.42 14.75
C ASP A 271 -4.40 -9.86 14.08
N LEU A 272 -4.44 -8.59 13.67
CA LEU A 272 -3.30 -7.89 13.09
C LEU A 272 -2.15 -7.79 14.09
N GLN A 273 -2.43 -7.33 15.31
CA GLN A 273 -1.45 -7.22 16.38
C GLN A 273 -0.78 -8.57 16.68
N HIS A 274 -1.57 -9.64 16.82
CA HIS A 274 -1.03 -10.95 17.12
C HIS A 274 -0.20 -11.52 15.96
N THR A 275 -0.62 -11.27 14.72
CA THR A 275 0.11 -11.66 13.51
C THR A 275 1.45 -10.93 13.38
N LEU A 276 1.49 -9.62 13.65
CA LEU A 276 2.72 -8.83 13.65
C LEU A 276 3.68 -9.21 14.79
N LYS A 277 3.18 -9.70 15.93
CA LYS A 277 4.03 -10.26 17.01
C LYS A 277 4.70 -11.57 16.59
N MET A 278 3.98 -12.43 15.87
CA MET A 278 4.50 -13.73 15.41
C MET A 278 5.45 -13.56 14.22
N TYR A 279 5.05 -12.77 13.22
CA TYR A 279 5.81 -12.57 11.98
C TYR A 279 6.42 -11.16 11.93
N LYS A 280 7.44 -10.93 12.77
CA LYS A 280 8.13 -9.63 12.87
C LYS A 280 8.73 -9.15 11.54
N ASN A 281 9.09 -10.09 10.66
CA ASN A 281 9.70 -9.78 9.36
C ASN A 281 8.72 -9.22 8.33
N LEU A 282 7.40 -9.28 8.57
CA LEU A 282 6.39 -8.70 7.66
C LEU A 282 6.60 -7.19 7.49
N VAL A 283 7.05 -6.51 8.54
CA VAL A 283 7.44 -5.09 8.49
C VAL A 283 8.92 -4.99 8.82
N SER A 284 9.76 -4.98 7.80
CA SER A 284 11.22 -5.05 7.99
C SER A 284 11.83 -3.78 8.59
N ASN A 285 11.12 -2.64 8.55
CA ASN A 285 11.59 -1.40 9.16
C ASN A 285 11.19 -1.35 10.65
N HIS A 286 12.19 -1.41 11.53
CA HIS A 286 11.99 -1.42 12.98
C HIS A 286 11.24 -0.20 13.52
N THR A 287 11.53 1.00 13.03
CA THR A 287 10.89 2.24 13.48
C THR A 287 9.40 2.22 13.10
N ILE A 288 9.09 1.86 11.85
CA ILE A 288 7.71 1.76 11.38
C ILE A 288 6.96 0.67 12.15
N TYR A 289 7.60 -0.48 12.39
CA TYR A 289 7.00 -1.55 13.17
C TYR A 289 6.68 -1.11 14.62
N ALA A 290 7.65 -0.51 15.31
CA ALA A 290 7.51 -0.11 16.71
C ALA A 290 6.41 0.94 16.89
N THR A 291 6.45 2.04 16.14
CA THR A 291 5.46 3.12 16.25
C THR A 291 4.04 2.62 15.93
N ASN A 292 3.87 1.80 14.88
CA ASN A 292 2.55 1.29 14.56
C ASN A 292 2.09 0.20 15.54
N MET A 293 3.01 -0.54 16.17
CA MET A 293 2.64 -1.44 17.25
C MET A 293 2.16 -0.67 18.49
N GLU A 294 2.85 0.39 18.90
CA GLU A 294 2.41 1.24 20.02
C GLU A 294 1.03 1.84 19.77
N ARG A 295 0.76 2.32 18.54
CA ARG A 295 -0.58 2.75 18.13
C ARG A 295 -1.60 1.63 18.28
N LEU A 296 -1.31 0.43 17.78
CA LEU A 296 -2.22 -0.71 17.93
C LEU A 296 -2.49 -1.07 19.39
N PHE A 297 -1.51 -0.95 20.30
CA PHE A 297 -1.73 -1.16 21.73
C PHE A 297 -2.64 -0.09 22.34
N THR A 298 -2.48 1.16 21.92
CA THR A 298 -3.25 2.31 22.44
C THR A 298 -4.69 2.31 21.94
N TYR A 299 -4.92 1.99 20.67
CA TYR A 299 -6.26 1.86 20.11
C TYR A 299 -6.96 0.54 20.50
N ALA A 300 -6.21 -0.46 20.98
CA ALA A 300 -6.79 -1.69 21.51
C ALA A 300 -7.28 -1.55 22.96
N THR A 301 -7.00 -0.44 23.63
CA THR A 301 -7.45 -0.19 25.00
C THR A 301 -8.82 0.51 25.02
N HIS A 302 -9.83 -0.32 25.28
CA HIS A 302 -11.23 -0.02 25.63
C HIS A 302 -12.17 0.37 24.47
N LEU A 303 -13.28 -0.39 24.39
CA LEU A 303 -14.51 0.09 23.73
C LEU A 303 -14.87 1.42 24.40
N THR A 304 -15.11 2.46 23.59
CA THR A 304 -15.67 3.69 24.13
C THR A 304 -17.06 3.40 24.72
N TRP A 305 -17.55 4.24 25.63
CA TRP A 305 -18.92 4.12 26.14
C TRP A 305 -19.95 4.12 24.99
N GLU A 306 -19.67 4.89 23.94
CA GLU A 306 -20.47 4.94 22.71
C GLU A 306 -20.47 3.60 21.96
N ASP A 307 -19.31 2.95 21.81
CA ASP A 307 -19.22 1.60 21.20
C ASP A 307 -19.97 0.54 22.02
N LEU A 308 -19.94 0.65 23.36
CA LEU A 308 -20.71 -0.23 24.25
C LEU A 308 -22.21 0.00 24.13
N GLU A 309 -22.63 1.25 23.93
CA GLU A 309 -24.03 1.65 23.79
C GLU A 309 -24.60 1.23 22.42
N VAL A 310 -23.84 1.41 21.34
CA VAL A 310 -24.18 0.89 20.00
C VAL A 310 -24.25 -0.65 20.02
N LYS A 311 -23.35 -1.32 20.72
CA LYS A 311 -23.37 -2.79 20.90
C LYS A 311 -24.57 -3.25 21.73
N ARG A 312 -25.01 -2.45 22.71
CA ARG A 312 -26.21 -2.73 23.51
C ARG A 312 -27.49 -2.57 22.69
N LEU A 313 -27.57 -1.53 21.88
CA LEU A 313 -28.70 -1.25 21.00
C LEU A 313 -28.84 -2.29 19.86
N SER A 314 -27.72 -2.73 19.29
CA SER A 314 -27.69 -3.78 18.26
C SER A 314 -28.02 -5.19 18.80
N CYS A 315 -27.84 -5.44 20.10
CA CYS A 315 -28.32 -6.67 20.75
C CYS A 315 -29.81 -6.62 21.14
N HIS A 316 -30.51 -5.50 20.91
CA HIS A 316 -31.92 -5.31 21.30
C HIS A 316 -32.87 -5.09 20.12
N GLN A 317 -32.43 -5.33 18.87
CA GLN A 317 -33.40 -5.48 17.78
C GLN A 317 -34.14 -6.81 17.96
N PRO A 318 -35.47 -6.80 18.23
CA PRO A 318 -36.25 -8.01 18.16
C PRO A 318 -36.24 -8.50 16.72
N ILE A 319 -36.07 -9.80 16.53
CA ILE A 319 -36.48 -10.48 15.31
C ILE A 319 -37.98 -10.22 15.20
N ILE A 320 -38.37 -9.31 14.31
CA ILE A 320 -39.77 -9.16 13.92
C ILE A 320 -39.97 -10.20 12.81
N ASP A 321 -40.72 -11.23 13.14
CA ASP A 321 -41.30 -12.20 12.20
C ASP A 321 -42.18 -11.51 11.15
#